data_AF-A0ABD4V421-F1
#
_entry.id   AF-A0ABD4V421-F1
#
_cell.length_a   1.000
_cell.length_b   1.000
_cell.length_c   1.000
_cell.angle_alpha   90.00
_cell.angle_beta   90.00
_cell.angle_gamma   90.00
#
_symmetry.space_group_name_H-M   'P 1'
#
loop_
_entity.id
_entity.type
_entity.pdbx_description
1 polymer ?
#
loop_
_entity_poly.entity_id
_entity_poly.type
_entity_poly.pdbx_seq_one_letter_code
_entity_poly.pdbx_strand_id
1 'polypeptide(L)'
;MAEPQWRRRYEQLAGGSGYLNDLGNEVLRAEGLTGPRDTLMMAASAATAAEGLALALQEEWALYTPQEAAAVTAALQVTLTQTMANLQFLTVAVGQIAARGDLDLASGAGAGLADILRELAVKGSGQTATAQDVASATRALAAAPLSRRLPRTVHENMITIGERIGSPAELTTLAGHHHPEATAYGCGCTLRIRGGSQLYYLAYGDSHWSLFAEDASQADACGRRFWDDAHVIDLDLLDPLAHPGQIVQAVEEALQASS
;
A
#
# COMPACT_ATOMS: atom_id res chain seq x y z
N MET A 1 30.63 -2.78 -4.54
CA MET A 1 29.61 -2.47 -5.57
C MET A 1 28.99 -1.14 -5.18
N ALA A 2 28.94 -0.17 -6.10
CA ALA A 2 28.22 1.07 -5.82
C ALA A 2 26.75 0.73 -5.56
N GLU A 3 26.21 1.19 -4.44
CA GLU A 3 24.80 1.05 -4.14
C GLU A 3 23.98 1.56 -5.35
N PRO A 4 23.07 0.74 -5.92
CA PRO A 4 22.36 1.12 -7.13
C PRO A 4 21.62 2.43 -6.85
N GLN A 5 21.85 3.45 -7.68
CA GLN A 5 21.23 4.77 -7.60
C GLN A 5 19.71 4.71 -7.39
N TRP A 6 19.08 3.62 -7.84
CA TRP A 6 17.66 3.32 -7.69
C TRP A 6 17.22 2.84 -6.30
N ARG A 7 18.06 2.10 -5.56
CA ARG A 7 17.75 1.71 -4.18
C ARG A 7 17.65 2.95 -3.29
N ARG A 8 18.65 3.84 -3.37
CA ARG A 8 18.61 5.15 -2.71
C ARG A 8 17.40 5.98 -3.15
N ARG A 9 17.03 5.94 -4.44
CA ARG A 9 15.87 6.67 -4.95
C ARG A 9 14.56 6.12 -4.41
N TYR A 10 14.41 4.79 -4.35
CA TYR A 10 13.28 4.13 -3.70
C TYR A 10 13.20 4.54 -2.23
N GLU A 11 14.29 4.40 -1.47
CA GLU A 11 14.34 4.75 -0.03
C GLU A 11 14.01 6.24 0.20
N GLN A 12 14.46 7.14 -0.67
CA GLN A 12 14.11 8.56 -0.60
C GLN A 12 12.61 8.83 -0.87
N LEU A 13 12.02 8.15 -1.85
CA LEU A 13 10.60 8.29 -2.16
C LEU A 13 9.74 7.62 -1.08
N ALA A 14 10.16 6.46 -0.60
CA ALA A 14 9.52 5.69 0.46
C ALA A 14 9.62 6.39 1.83
N GLY A 15 10.72 7.10 2.12
CA GLY A 15 10.89 7.87 3.35
C GLY A 15 9.91 9.05 3.48
N GLY A 16 9.26 9.47 2.39
CA GLY A 16 8.15 10.44 2.42
C GLY A 16 6.83 9.85 2.91
N SER A 17 6.67 8.52 2.88
CA SER A 17 5.53 7.76 3.36
C SER A 17 6.00 6.83 4.49
N GLY A 18 5.93 7.29 5.75
CA GLY A 18 6.59 6.66 6.91
C GLY A 18 6.41 5.13 7.04
N TYR A 19 5.30 4.58 6.54
CA TYR A 19 4.98 3.15 6.54
C TYR A 19 5.94 2.27 5.69
N LEU A 20 6.49 2.77 4.58
CA LEU A 20 7.36 1.97 3.70
C LEU A 20 8.76 1.70 4.27
N ASN A 21 9.22 2.55 5.20
CA ASN A 21 10.53 2.40 5.81
C ASN A 21 10.56 1.23 6.81
N ASP A 22 9.46 0.98 7.51
CA ASP A 22 9.38 -0.09 8.52
C ASP A 22 9.34 -1.48 7.87
N LEU A 23 8.59 -1.66 6.78
CA LEU A 23 8.50 -2.94 6.06
C LEU A 23 9.81 -3.31 5.34
N GLY A 24 10.50 -2.31 4.76
CA GLY A 24 11.80 -2.51 4.10
C GLY A 24 12.90 -2.97 5.06
N ASN A 25 12.85 -2.48 6.31
CA ASN A 25 13.81 -2.84 7.36
C ASN A 25 13.60 -4.27 7.90
N GLU A 26 12.39 -4.83 7.85
CA GLU A 26 12.15 -6.21 8.27
C GLU A 26 12.69 -7.25 7.27
N VAL A 27 12.63 -6.96 5.97
CA VAL A 27 13.19 -7.84 4.91
C VAL A 27 14.72 -7.81 4.88
N LEU A 28 15.35 -6.70 5.30
CA LEU A 28 16.81 -6.55 5.38
C LEU A 28 17.45 -7.36 6.53
N ARG A 29 16.67 -7.99 7.42
CA ARG A 29 17.17 -8.96 8.42
C ARG A 29 17.49 -10.35 7.86
N ALA A 30 17.67 -10.50 6.55
CA ALA A 30 18.14 -11.73 5.93
C ALA A 30 19.65 -12.03 6.18
N GLU A 31 20.35 -11.22 6.97
CA GLU A 31 21.70 -11.52 7.45
C GLU A 31 21.67 -12.77 8.37
N GLY A 32 21.95 -13.95 7.79
CA GLY A 32 21.98 -15.23 8.51
C GLY A 32 21.21 -16.37 7.81
N LEU A 33 20.38 -16.04 6.81
CA LEU A 33 19.66 -17.00 5.98
C LEU A 33 20.60 -17.55 4.89
N THR A 34 21.08 -18.77 5.06
CA THR A 34 22.13 -19.36 4.19
C THR A 34 21.80 -20.76 3.69
N GLY A 35 20.71 -21.36 4.17
CA GLY A 35 20.31 -22.71 3.80
C GLY A 35 19.42 -22.76 2.55
N PRO A 36 19.27 -23.96 1.93
CA PRO A 36 18.33 -24.16 0.83
C PRO A 36 16.87 -23.85 1.21
N ARG A 37 16.45 -24.17 2.44
CA ARG A 37 15.11 -23.84 2.95
C ARG A 37 14.87 -22.34 2.99
N ASP A 38 15.86 -21.58 3.44
CA ASP A 38 15.76 -20.12 3.52
C ASP A 38 15.68 -19.50 2.12
N THR A 39 16.45 -20.05 1.17
CA THR A 39 16.42 -19.62 -0.25
C THR A 39 15.03 -19.87 -0.86
N LEU A 40 14.43 -21.04 -0.61
CA LEU A 40 13.08 -21.36 -1.08
C LEU A 40 12.02 -20.46 -0.43
N MET A 41 12.14 -20.20 0.87
CA MET A 41 11.25 -19.28 1.60
C MET A 41 11.32 -17.87 0.99
N MET A 42 12.52 -17.33 0.77
CA MET A 42 12.70 -16.01 0.17
C MET A 42 12.15 -15.94 -1.26
N ALA A 43 12.33 -16.99 -2.06
CA ALA A 43 11.74 -17.07 -3.40
C ALA A 43 10.21 -17.07 -3.37
N ALA A 44 9.60 -17.84 -2.45
CA ALA A 44 8.15 -17.85 -2.26
C ALA A 44 7.62 -16.48 -1.80
N SER A 45 8.26 -15.87 -0.80
CA SER A 45 7.89 -14.52 -0.32
C SER A 45 7.98 -13.47 -1.42
N ALA A 46 9.02 -13.51 -2.26
CA ALA A 46 9.16 -12.59 -3.39
C ALA A 46 8.06 -12.78 -4.43
N ALA A 47 7.70 -14.03 -4.75
CA ALA A 47 6.60 -14.34 -5.66
C ALA A 47 5.24 -13.86 -5.10
N THR A 48 4.93 -14.20 -3.85
CA THR A 48 3.68 -13.78 -3.19
C THR A 48 3.59 -12.27 -3.05
N ALA A 49 4.69 -11.58 -2.74
CA ALA A 49 4.70 -10.11 -2.68
C ALA A 49 4.45 -9.48 -4.07
N ALA A 50 5.00 -10.06 -5.14
CA ALA A 50 4.75 -9.59 -6.50
C ALA A 50 3.28 -9.79 -6.93
N GLU A 51 2.69 -10.94 -6.60
CA GLU A 51 1.26 -11.20 -6.82
C GLU A 51 0.37 -10.26 -5.99
N GLY A 52 0.69 -10.08 -4.70
CA GLY A 52 -0.02 -9.17 -3.81
C GLY A 52 0.01 -7.72 -4.31
N LEU A 53 1.16 -7.25 -4.81
CA LEU A 53 1.27 -5.93 -5.44
C LEU A 53 0.39 -5.82 -6.69
N ALA A 54 0.35 -6.86 -7.54
CA ALA A 54 -0.48 -6.86 -8.74
C ALA A 54 -1.99 -6.84 -8.41
N LEU A 55 -2.41 -7.49 -7.33
CA LEU A 55 -3.78 -7.41 -6.81
C LEU A 55 -4.07 -6.03 -6.23
N ALA A 56 -3.19 -5.51 -5.38
CA ALA A 56 -3.37 -4.19 -4.78
C ALA A 56 -3.50 -3.08 -5.83
N LEU A 57 -2.72 -3.13 -6.92
CA LEU A 57 -2.78 -2.15 -8.00
C LEU A 57 -4.03 -2.24 -8.89
N GLN A 58 -4.87 -3.27 -8.73
CA GLN A 58 -6.17 -3.36 -9.41
C GLN A 58 -7.27 -2.58 -8.69
N GLU A 59 -7.07 -2.25 -7.42
CA GLU A 59 -8.02 -1.47 -6.64
C GLU A 59 -8.08 -0.01 -7.10
N GLU A 60 -9.27 0.58 -7.12
CA GLU A 60 -9.48 1.96 -7.57
C GLU A 60 -8.65 2.97 -6.76
N TRP A 61 -8.52 2.71 -5.46
CA TRP A 61 -7.83 3.56 -4.49
C TRP A 61 -6.43 3.08 -4.15
N ALA A 62 -5.81 2.26 -5.01
CA ALA A 62 -4.47 1.69 -4.78
C ALA A 62 -3.37 2.75 -4.54
N LEU A 63 -3.49 3.90 -5.19
CA LEU A 63 -2.53 5.01 -5.12
C LEU A 63 -3.29 6.34 -5.17
N TYR A 64 -2.95 7.28 -4.29
CA TYR A 64 -3.59 8.60 -4.22
C TYR A 64 -2.86 9.66 -5.03
N THR A 65 -1.58 9.43 -5.34
CA THR A 65 -0.71 10.43 -5.98
C THR A 65 0.17 9.84 -7.10
N PRO A 66 0.55 10.66 -8.09
CA PRO A 66 1.60 10.30 -9.04
C PRO A 66 2.94 10.00 -8.36
N GLN A 67 3.23 10.62 -7.22
CA GLN A 67 4.47 10.38 -6.47
C GLN A 67 4.51 8.98 -5.84
N GLU A 68 3.38 8.48 -5.33
CA GLU A 68 3.26 7.08 -4.89
C GLU A 68 3.42 6.13 -6.09
N ALA A 69 2.80 6.44 -7.23
CA ALA A 69 3.01 5.68 -8.47
C ALA A 69 4.49 5.68 -8.90
N ALA A 70 5.21 6.78 -8.72
CA ALA A 70 6.65 6.84 -8.97
C ALA A 70 7.43 5.95 -7.99
N ALA A 71 7.05 5.91 -6.71
CA ALA A 71 7.66 5.04 -5.71
C ALA A 71 7.46 3.56 -6.07
N VAL A 72 6.23 3.17 -6.45
CA VAL A 72 5.93 1.81 -6.93
C VAL A 72 6.71 1.47 -8.20
N THR A 73 6.75 2.38 -9.17
CA THR A 73 7.53 2.19 -10.41
C THR A 73 9.03 2.01 -10.13
N ALA A 74 9.58 2.79 -9.20
CA ALA A 74 10.97 2.63 -8.75
C ALA A 74 11.20 1.29 -8.04
N ALA A 75 10.25 0.82 -7.22
CA ALA A 75 10.32 -0.49 -6.57
C ALA A 75 10.27 -1.63 -7.59
N LEU A 76 9.38 -1.55 -8.58
CA LEU A 76 9.30 -2.52 -9.69
C LEU A 76 10.61 -2.58 -10.48
N GLN A 77 11.26 -1.43 -10.72
CA GLN A 77 12.58 -1.40 -11.36
C GLN A 77 13.65 -2.12 -10.53
N VAL A 78 13.64 -1.95 -9.21
CA VAL A 78 14.53 -2.68 -8.31
C VAL A 78 14.23 -4.18 -8.40
N THR A 79 12.97 -4.59 -8.33
CA THR A 79 12.55 -6.00 -8.43
C THR A 79 12.96 -6.63 -9.75
N LEU A 80 12.77 -5.95 -10.89
CA LEU A 80 13.25 -6.42 -12.19
C LEU A 80 14.77 -6.60 -12.19
N THR A 81 15.50 -5.60 -11.69
CA THR A 81 16.97 -5.66 -11.62
C THR A 81 17.46 -6.82 -10.77
N GLN A 82 16.86 -7.03 -9.60
CA GLN A 82 17.21 -8.13 -8.71
C GLN A 82 16.78 -9.49 -9.26
N THR A 83 15.65 -9.57 -9.97
CA THR A 83 15.21 -10.82 -10.62
C THR A 83 16.23 -11.28 -11.67
N MET A 84 16.77 -10.35 -12.47
CA MET A 84 17.85 -10.67 -13.42
C MET A 84 19.12 -11.17 -12.71
N ALA A 85 19.52 -10.52 -11.61
CA ALA A 85 20.65 -10.97 -10.80
C ALA A 85 20.39 -12.36 -10.18
N ASN A 86 19.18 -12.63 -9.69
CA ASN A 86 18.78 -13.91 -9.14
C ASN A 86 18.84 -15.03 -10.17
N LEU A 87 18.52 -14.79 -11.44
CA LEU A 87 18.69 -15.77 -12.52
C LEU A 87 20.17 -16.12 -12.76
N GLN A 88 21.07 -15.12 -12.66
CA GLN A 88 22.51 -15.35 -12.75
C GLN A 88 22.99 -16.17 -11.55
N PHE A 89 22.55 -15.83 -10.33
CA PHE A 89 22.90 -16.59 -9.13
C PHE A 89 22.33 -18.01 -9.12
N LEU A 90 21.12 -18.21 -9.65
CA LEU A 90 20.54 -19.54 -9.84
C LEU A 90 21.41 -20.39 -10.76
N THR A 91 21.90 -19.81 -11.87
CA THR A 91 22.83 -20.50 -12.79
C THR A 91 24.10 -20.96 -12.05
N VAL A 92 24.65 -20.10 -11.19
CA VAL A 92 25.82 -20.46 -10.36
C VAL A 92 25.48 -21.55 -9.35
N ALA A 93 24.35 -21.44 -8.64
CA ALA A 93 23.91 -22.41 -7.65
C ALA A 93 23.68 -23.79 -8.28
N VAL A 94 23.03 -23.87 -9.44
CA VAL A 94 22.84 -25.13 -10.19
C VAL A 94 24.18 -25.71 -10.65
N GLY A 95 25.12 -24.86 -11.09
CA GLY A 95 26.49 -25.29 -11.40
C GLY A 95 27.21 -25.89 -10.19
N GLN A 96 27.01 -25.33 -8.99
CA GLN A 96 27.55 -25.89 -7.75
C GLN A 96 26.90 -27.23 -7.38
N ILE A 97 25.59 -27.39 -7.59
CA ILE A 97 24.89 -28.68 -7.41
C ILE A 97 25.53 -29.74 -8.32
N ALA A 98 25.76 -29.41 -9.58
CA ALA A 98 26.41 -30.31 -10.53
C ALA A 98 27.87 -30.63 -10.16
N ALA A 99 28.65 -29.62 -9.72
CA ALA A 99 30.03 -29.82 -9.32
C ALA A 99 30.19 -30.74 -8.10
N ARG A 100 29.17 -30.83 -7.24
CA ARG A 100 29.12 -31.80 -6.14
C ARG A 100 28.76 -33.22 -6.59
N GLY A 101 28.34 -33.40 -7.84
CA GLY A 101 27.87 -34.67 -8.38
C GLY A 101 26.38 -34.95 -8.13
N ASP A 102 25.64 -33.97 -7.60
CA ASP A 102 24.20 -34.12 -7.29
C ASP A 102 23.31 -33.96 -8.55
N LEU A 103 23.89 -33.55 -9.68
CA LEU A 103 23.17 -33.26 -10.93
C LEU A 103 24.08 -33.46 -12.15
N ASP A 104 23.56 -34.16 -13.16
CA ASP A 104 24.15 -34.19 -14.50
C ASP A 104 23.54 -33.09 -15.38
N LEU A 105 24.33 -32.06 -15.70
CA LEU A 105 23.91 -30.93 -16.53
C LEU A 105 23.68 -31.29 -18.00
N ALA A 106 24.22 -32.42 -18.47
CA ALA A 106 24.05 -32.92 -19.83
C ALA A 106 22.78 -33.76 -19.99
N SER A 107 22.09 -34.09 -18.89
CA SER A 107 20.86 -34.87 -18.93
C SER A 107 19.68 -34.04 -19.48
N GLY A 108 19.02 -34.54 -20.53
CA GLY A 108 17.85 -33.91 -21.16
C GLY A 108 17.71 -34.25 -22.65
N ALA A 109 16.48 -34.36 -23.14
CA ALA A 109 16.21 -34.50 -24.58
C ALA A 109 16.16 -33.10 -25.23
N GLY A 110 17.31 -32.55 -25.63
CA GLY A 110 17.40 -31.23 -26.25
C GLY A 110 18.64 -30.44 -25.81
N ALA A 111 18.52 -29.11 -25.74
CA ALA A 111 19.56 -28.28 -25.13
C ALA A 111 19.78 -28.72 -23.67
N GLY A 112 21.04 -28.92 -23.26
CA GLY A 112 21.35 -29.31 -21.89
C GLY A 112 20.90 -28.25 -20.89
N LEU A 113 20.65 -28.65 -19.64
CA LEU A 113 20.17 -27.74 -18.59
C LEU A 113 21.09 -26.51 -18.41
N ALA A 114 22.40 -26.70 -18.58
CA ALA A 114 23.37 -25.60 -18.55
C ALA A 114 23.15 -24.57 -19.66
N ASP A 115 22.76 -25.00 -20.86
CA ASP A 115 22.50 -24.11 -21.99
C ASP A 115 21.20 -23.34 -21.78
N ILE A 116 20.16 -24.01 -21.25
CA ILE A 116 18.87 -23.39 -20.89
C ILE A 116 19.06 -22.29 -19.85
N LEU A 117 19.81 -22.56 -18.77
CA LEU A 117 20.05 -21.57 -17.71
C LEU A 117 20.87 -20.38 -18.21
N ARG A 118 21.88 -20.63 -19.06
CA ARG A 118 22.68 -19.58 -19.68
C ARG A 118 21.84 -18.71 -20.60
N GLU A 119 21.01 -19.32 -21.45
CA GLU A 119 20.11 -18.59 -22.33
C GLU A 119 19.10 -17.75 -21.54
N LEU A 120 18.56 -18.29 -20.44
CA LEU A 120 17.65 -17.57 -19.54
C LEU A 120 18.34 -16.35 -18.90
N ALA A 121 19.57 -16.48 -18.43
CA ALA A 121 20.35 -15.37 -17.87
C ALA A 121 20.67 -14.28 -18.91
N VAL A 122 20.97 -14.69 -20.15
CA VAL A 122 21.20 -13.77 -21.28
C VAL A 122 19.92 -13.03 -21.66
N LYS A 123 18.81 -13.74 -21.82
CA LYS A 123 17.49 -13.14 -22.11
C LYS A 123 17.05 -12.19 -21.01
N GLY A 124 17.27 -12.55 -19.75
CA GLY A 124 17.03 -11.66 -18.60
C GLY A 124 17.80 -10.35 -18.76
N SER A 125 19.08 -10.42 -19.12
CA SER A 125 19.95 -9.26 -19.29
C SER A 125 19.59 -8.38 -20.51
N GLY A 126 18.80 -8.89 -21.46
CA GLY A 126 18.30 -8.17 -22.64
C GLY A 126 17.15 -7.19 -22.36
N GLN A 127 16.57 -7.19 -21.14
CA GLN A 127 15.47 -6.29 -20.76
C GLN A 127 15.92 -4.85 -20.40
N THR A 128 17.13 -4.45 -20.79
CA THR A 128 17.69 -3.12 -20.49
C THR A 128 16.90 -1.96 -21.10
N ALA A 129 16.26 -2.16 -22.26
CA ALA A 129 15.37 -1.16 -22.87
C ALA A 129 14.17 -0.86 -21.95
N THR A 130 13.55 -1.90 -21.39
CA THR A 130 12.44 -1.78 -20.43
C THR A 130 12.86 -1.03 -19.18
N ALA A 131 14.09 -1.23 -18.69
CA ALA A 131 14.61 -0.52 -17.52
C ALA A 131 14.74 1.01 -17.74
N GLN A 132 15.12 1.43 -18.95
CA GLN A 132 15.26 2.84 -19.29
C GLN A 132 13.90 3.54 -19.44
N ASP A 133 12.91 2.83 -19.97
CA ASP A 133 11.53 3.31 -20.09
C ASP A 133 10.89 3.46 -18.71
N VAL A 134 11.03 2.45 -17.83
CA VAL A 134 10.55 2.49 -16.44
C VAL A 134 11.21 3.64 -15.66
N ALA A 135 12.52 3.86 -15.84
CA ALA A 135 13.22 5.00 -15.26
C ALA A 135 12.68 6.36 -15.74
N SER A 136 12.28 6.45 -17.01
CA SER A 136 11.71 7.67 -17.58
C SER A 136 10.29 7.92 -17.08
N ALA A 137 9.45 6.88 -17.02
CA ALA A 137 8.13 6.93 -16.42
C ALA A 137 8.19 7.34 -14.94
N THR A 138 9.12 6.76 -14.17
CA THR A 138 9.36 7.13 -12.77
C THR A 138 9.64 8.62 -12.61
N ARG A 139 10.52 9.20 -13.46
CA ARG A 139 10.82 10.64 -13.41
C ARG A 139 9.61 11.49 -13.79
N ALA A 140 8.86 11.10 -14.81
CA ALA A 140 7.66 11.81 -15.25
C ALA A 140 6.59 11.82 -14.15
N LEU A 141 6.33 10.67 -13.52
CA LEU A 141 5.38 10.53 -12.40
C LEU A 141 5.82 11.36 -11.18
N ALA A 142 7.10 11.29 -10.81
CA ALA A 142 7.62 12.06 -9.67
C ALA A 142 7.50 13.58 -9.87
N ALA A 143 7.63 14.05 -11.12
CA ALA A 143 7.53 15.45 -11.49
C ALA A 143 6.08 15.90 -11.80
N ALA A 144 5.14 14.96 -11.91
CA ALA A 144 3.76 15.29 -12.25
C ALA A 144 3.11 16.12 -11.13
N PRO A 145 2.48 17.26 -11.46
CA PRO A 145 1.86 18.11 -10.46
C PRO A 145 0.63 17.41 -9.87
N LEU A 146 0.48 17.54 -8.55
CA LEU A 146 -0.77 17.15 -7.88
C LEU A 146 -1.84 18.20 -8.16
N SER A 147 -2.94 17.79 -8.78
CA SER A 147 -4.06 18.68 -9.05
C SER A 147 -4.80 19.11 -7.77
N ARG A 148 -4.67 18.33 -6.70
CA ARG A 148 -5.24 18.64 -5.38
C ARG A 148 -4.25 18.25 -4.30
N ARG A 149 -4.20 19.07 -3.24
CA ARG A 149 -3.44 18.74 -2.05
C ARG A 149 -4.21 17.71 -1.24
N LEU A 150 -3.55 16.62 -0.85
CA LEU A 150 -4.13 15.68 0.11
C LEU A 150 -4.17 16.31 1.52
N PRO A 151 -5.20 15.98 2.32
CA PRO A 151 -5.21 16.36 3.73
C PRO A 151 -4.00 15.84 4.47
N ARG A 152 -3.50 16.62 5.43
CA ARG A 152 -2.35 16.24 6.27
C ARG A 152 -2.76 15.85 7.68
N THR A 153 -3.98 16.19 8.08
CA THR A 153 -4.54 15.85 9.38
C THR A 153 -5.94 15.26 9.19
N VAL A 154 -6.39 14.47 10.16
CA VAL A 154 -7.74 13.92 10.17
C VAL A 154 -8.78 15.05 10.14
N HIS A 155 -8.48 16.19 10.78
CA HIS A 155 -9.35 17.36 10.72
C HIS A 155 -9.42 18.00 9.33
N GLU A 156 -8.29 18.20 8.64
CA GLU A 156 -8.28 18.66 7.23
C GLU A 156 -9.06 17.67 6.34
N ASN A 157 -8.99 16.36 6.63
CA ASN A 157 -9.69 15.32 5.89
C ASN A 157 -11.21 15.43 6.10
N MET A 158 -11.65 15.55 7.35
CA MET A 158 -13.05 15.77 7.73
C MET A 158 -13.65 17.00 7.04
N ILE A 159 -12.93 18.13 6.98
CA ILE A 159 -13.41 19.30 6.24
C ILE A 159 -13.62 18.95 4.77
N THR A 160 -12.63 18.31 4.14
CA THR A 160 -12.67 17.96 2.72
C THR A 160 -13.77 16.94 2.39
N ILE A 161 -14.02 15.98 3.29
CA ILE A 161 -15.12 15.01 3.18
C ILE A 161 -16.46 15.74 3.26
N GLY A 162 -16.63 16.61 4.26
CA GLY A 162 -17.86 17.40 4.41
C GLY A 162 -18.15 18.27 3.19
N GLU A 163 -17.15 18.95 2.64
CA GLU A 163 -17.28 19.74 1.40
C GLU A 163 -17.69 18.88 0.20
N ARG A 164 -17.21 17.64 0.10
CA ARG A 164 -17.53 16.71 -1.00
C ARG A 164 -18.93 16.12 -0.89
N ILE A 165 -19.37 15.79 0.32
CA ILE A 165 -20.75 15.34 0.57
C ILE A 165 -21.74 16.48 0.33
N GLY A 166 -21.32 17.73 0.60
CA GLY A 166 -22.14 18.91 0.38
C GLY A 166 -23.19 19.14 1.47
N SER A 167 -24.21 19.96 1.16
CA SER A 167 -25.30 20.27 2.10
C SER A 167 -26.24 19.06 2.20
N PRO A 168 -25.96 18.13 3.13
CA PRO A 168 -26.39 18.25 4.53
C PRO A 168 -25.29 17.97 5.57
N ALA A 169 -24.01 17.93 5.18
CA ALA A 169 -22.90 17.66 6.09
C ALA A 169 -22.64 18.85 7.04
N GLU A 170 -22.64 18.59 8.34
CA GLU A 170 -22.28 19.58 9.38
C GLU A 170 -21.12 19.05 10.22
N LEU A 171 -20.00 19.76 10.23
CA LEU A 171 -18.85 19.42 11.08
C LEU A 171 -19.10 19.91 12.51
N THR A 172 -19.13 18.97 13.44
CA THR A 172 -19.26 19.25 14.88
C THR A 172 -18.00 18.84 15.62
N THR A 173 -17.66 19.57 16.68
CA THR A 173 -16.50 19.29 17.55
C THR A 173 -16.95 18.93 18.95
N LEU A 174 -16.34 17.92 19.54
CA LEU A 174 -16.52 17.63 20.96
C LEU A 174 -15.67 18.63 21.78
N ALA A 175 -16.33 19.48 22.55
CA ALA A 175 -15.66 20.50 23.36
C ALA A 175 -14.64 19.87 24.32
N GLY A 176 -13.38 20.34 24.27
CA GLY A 176 -12.28 19.86 25.11
C GLY A 176 -11.52 18.64 24.58
N HIS A 177 -11.93 18.07 23.44
CA HIS A 177 -11.29 16.89 22.83
C HIS A 177 -10.91 17.11 21.35
N HIS A 178 -10.93 18.35 20.88
CA HIS A 178 -10.57 18.70 19.51
C HIS A 178 -9.05 18.81 19.34
N HIS A 179 -8.49 17.98 18.45
CA HIS A 179 -7.07 17.90 18.13
C HIS A 179 -6.87 18.08 16.61
N PRO A 180 -6.92 19.32 16.09
CA PRO A 180 -6.85 19.59 14.65
C PRO A 180 -5.54 19.12 13.97
N GLU A 181 -4.49 18.91 14.75
CA GLU A 181 -3.18 18.41 14.36
C GLU A 181 -3.08 16.88 14.26
N ALA A 182 -4.11 16.13 14.68
CA ALA A 182 -4.06 14.68 14.72
C ALA A 182 -3.86 14.06 13.33
N THR A 183 -2.89 13.16 13.20
CA THR A 183 -2.53 12.49 11.94
C THR A 183 -2.75 10.98 11.96
N ALA A 184 -2.79 10.36 13.14
CA ALA A 184 -2.87 8.90 13.30
C ALA A 184 -4.08 8.43 14.13
N TYR A 185 -4.76 9.35 14.80
CA TYR A 185 -5.89 9.10 15.71
C TYR A 185 -7.00 10.12 15.47
N GLY A 186 -8.18 9.88 16.04
CA GLY A 186 -9.33 10.77 15.91
C GLY A 186 -9.05 12.20 16.36
N CYS A 187 -9.47 13.19 15.56
CA CYS A 187 -9.30 14.60 15.90
C CYS A 187 -10.40 15.16 16.82
N GLY A 188 -11.35 14.33 17.28
CA GLY A 188 -12.51 14.75 18.08
C GLY A 188 -13.60 15.49 17.31
N CYS A 189 -13.49 15.51 15.98
CA CYS A 189 -14.56 15.96 15.09
C CYS A 189 -15.49 14.82 14.72
N THR A 190 -16.75 15.15 14.47
CA THR A 190 -17.72 14.28 13.81
C THR A 190 -18.38 15.05 12.67
N LEU A 191 -18.67 14.37 11.57
CA LEU A 191 -19.45 14.92 10.46
C LEU A 191 -20.86 14.36 10.54
N ARG A 192 -21.84 15.22 10.78
CA ARG A 192 -23.25 14.83 10.73
C ARG A 192 -23.73 14.84 9.29
N ILE A 193 -24.18 13.70 8.78
CA ILE A 193 -24.57 13.48 7.39
C ILE A 193 -26.00 12.93 7.36
N ARG A 194 -26.76 13.23 6.29
CA ARG A 194 -28.12 12.71 6.09
C ARG A 194 -28.11 11.60 5.04
N GLY A 195 -28.63 10.42 5.40
CA GLY A 195 -28.90 9.31 4.50
C GLY A 195 -30.40 9.03 4.44
N GLY A 196 -31.07 9.42 3.36
CA GLY A 196 -32.52 9.35 3.26
C GLY A 196 -33.22 10.17 4.36
N SER A 197 -34.04 9.51 5.18
CA SER A 197 -34.73 10.14 6.32
C SER A 197 -33.89 10.14 7.61
N GLN A 198 -32.82 9.35 7.66
CA GLN A 198 -31.99 9.12 8.84
C GLN A 198 -30.77 10.05 8.86
N LEU A 199 -30.28 10.34 10.06
CA LEU A 199 -29.05 11.09 10.28
C LEU A 199 -27.97 10.16 10.81
N TYR A 200 -26.74 10.38 10.35
CA TYR A 200 -25.56 9.61 10.68
C TYR A 200 -24.45 10.55 11.15
N TYR A 201 -23.58 10.06 12.01
CA TYR A 201 -22.32 10.70 12.35
C TYR A 201 -21.19 9.90 11.73
N LEU A 202 -20.34 10.53 10.94
CA LEU A 202 -19.07 9.97 10.50
C LEU A 202 -17.99 10.43 11.47
N ALA A 203 -17.13 9.53 11.89
CA ALA A 203 -15.94 9.84 12.67
C ALA A 203 -14.79 8.90 12.31
N TYR A 204 -13.58 9.32 12.66
CA TYR A 204 -12.43 8.42 12.77
C TYR A 204 -12.10 8.25 14.25
N GLY A 205 -12.13 7.02 14.73
CA GLY A 205 -11.91 6.63 16.12
C GLY A 205 -11.53 5.16 16.20
N ASP A 206 -10.84 4.74 17.26
CA ASP A 206 -10.45 3.34 17.47
C ASP A 206 -9.78 2.68 16.23
N SER A 207 -8.99 3.47 15.52
CA SER A 207 -8.23 3.08 14.31
C SER A 207 -9.05 2.71 13.07
N HIS A 208 -10.30 3.16 12.96
CA HIS A 208 -11.12 2.97 11.76
C HIS A 208 -12.09 4.15 11.52
N TRP A 209 -12.58 4.25 10.30
CA TRP A 209 -13.67 5.17 9.92
C TRP A 209 -15.01 4.48 10.10
N SER A 210 -15.96 5.14 10.77
CA SER A 210 -17.27 4.53 11.07
C SER A 210 -18.42 5.51 10.95
N LEU A 211 -19.59 4.97 10.61
CA LEU A 211 -20.88 5.67 10.66
C LEU A 211 -21.70 5.23 11.87
N PHE A 212 -22.31 6.20 12.54
CA PHE A 212 -23.18 6.00 13.69
C PHE A 212 -24.56 6.58 13.40
N ALA A 213 -25.60 5.75 13.36
CA ALA A 213 -26.97 6.23 13.16
C ALA A 213 -27.47 7.01 14.39
N GLU A 214 -28.02 8.21 14.20
CA GLU A 214 -28.47 9.09 15.30
C GLU A 214 -29.57 8.44 16.16
N ASP A 215 -30.45 7.63 15.55
CA ASP A 215 -31.57 6.95 16.22
C ASP A 215 -31.14 5.72 17.05
N ALA A 216 -30.00 5.13 16.71
CA ALA A 216 -29.37 4.06 17.49
C ALA A 216 -28.58 4.58 18.71
N SER A 217 -28.50 5.90 18.88
CA SER A 217 -27.80 6.48 20.03
C SER A 217 -28.58 6.28 21.34
N GLN A 218 -27.85 5.97 22.40
CA GLN A 218 -28.33 5.95 23.77
C GLN A 218 -27.78 7.17 24.50
N ALA A 219 -28.53 7.70 25.48
CA ALA A 219 -28.06 8.79 26.32
C ALA A 219 -27.72 8.26 27.72
N ASP A 220 -26.55 8.61 28.23
CA ASP A 220 -26.20 8.35 29.62
C ASP A 220 -26.98 9.29 30.59
N ALA A 221 -26.82 9.08 31.89
CA ALA A 221 -27.47 9.91 32.92
C ALA A 221 -27.08 11.40 32.85
N CYS A 222 -25.99 11.73 32.16
CA CYS A 222 -25.50 13.10 31.92
C CYS A 222 -25.96 13.66 30.56
N GLY A 223 -26.74 12.91 29.78
CA GLY A 223 -27.20 13.29 28.45
C GLY A 223 -26.15 13.14 27.35
N ARG A 224 -25.02 12.47 27.61
CA ARG A 224 -24.02 12.16 26.58
C ARG A 224 -24.50 11.00 25.73
N ARG A 225 -24.40 11.17 24.42
CA ARG A 225 -24.75 10.11 23.46
C ARG A 225 -23.61 9.10 23.34
N PHE A 226 -23.98 7.84 23.31
CA PHE A 226 -23.10 6.72 23.00
C PHE A 226 -23.83 5.71 22.12
N TRP A 227 -23.07 4.85 21.45
CA TRP A 227 -23.58 3.79 20.58
C TRP A 227 -23.10 2.45 21.11
N ASP A 228 -23.92 1.42 20.93
CA ASP A 228 -23.49 0.04 21.12
C ASP A 228 -22.77 -0.42 19.85
N ASP A 229 -21.74 -1.24 20.00
CA ASP A 229 -20.88 -1.73 18.91
C ASP A 229 -21.71 -2.39 17.80
N ALA A 230 -22.83 -3.02 18.16
CA ALA A 230 -23.76 -3.66 17.23
C ALA A 230 -24.43 -2.70 16.22
N HIS A 231 -24.37 -1.38 16.46
CA HIS A 231 -25.00 -0.35 15.62
C HIS A 231 -23.98 0.58 14.95
N VAL A 232 -22.69 0.24 15.04
CA VAL A 232 -21.61 0.92 14.35
C VAL A 232 -21.45 0.29 12.97
N ILE A 233 -21.48 1.12 11.93
CA ILE A 233 -21.17 0.67 10.58
C ILE A 233 -19.69 1.00 10.32
N ASP A 234 -18.84 -0.03 10.37
CA ASP A 234 -17.44 0.09 9.96
C ASP A 234 -17.37 0.27 8.44
N LEU A 235 -16.53 1.21 7.99
CA LEU A 235 -16.29 1.46 6.56
C LEU A 235 -15.13 0.62 6.01
N ASP A 236 -14.52 -0.24 6.82
CA ASP A 236 -13.34 -1.07 6.50
C ASP A 236 -12.13 -0.23 6.05
N LEU A 237 -12.06 1.03 6.49
CA LEU A 237 -10.97 1.97 6.21
C LEU A 237 -10.16 2.24 7.47
N LEU A 238 -8.95 1.68 7.52
CA LEU A 238 -8.03 1.80 8.66
C LEU A 238 -7.13 3.05 8.58
N ASP A 239 -6.95 3.62 7.39
CA ASP A 239 -6.06 4.78 7.21
C ASP A 239 -6.77 6.09 7.63
N PRO A 240 -6.29 6.79 8.67
CA PRO A 240 -6.84 8.08 9.10
C PRO A 240 -6.77 9.16 8.00
N LEU A 241 -5.84 9.01 7.07
CA LEU A 241 -5.60 9.93 5.97
C LEU A 241 -5.96 9.31 4.61
N ALA A 242 -6.81 8.27 4.61
CA ALA A 242 -7.40 7.73 3.39
C ALA A 242 -7.98 8.85 2.53
N HIS A 243 -7.88 8.70 1.21
CA HIS A 243 -8.25 9.77 0.31
C HIS A 243 -9.72 10.18 0.54
N PRO A 244 -10.04 11.49 0.64
CA PRO A 244 -11.40 11.95 0.93
C PRO A 244 -12.47 11.36 0.00
N GLY A 245 -12.11 11.12 -1.27
CA GLY A 245 -13.01 10.48 -2.23
C GLY A 245 -13.33 9.02 -1.91
N GLN A 246 -12.35 8.26 -1.41
CA GLN A 246 -12.55 6.88 -0.98
C GLN A 246 -13.49 6.80 0.22
N ILE A 247 -13.28 7.68 1.20
CA ILE A 247 -14.15 7.75 2.38
C ILE A 247 -15.58 8.13 1.97
N VAL A 248 -15.74 9.12 1.09
CA VAL A 248 -17.08 9.50 0.58
C VAL A 248 -17.75 8.34 -0.14
N GLN A 249 -17.04 7.61 -1.00
CA GLN A 249 -17.57 6.43 -1.66
C GLN A 249 -18.01 5.36 -0.66
N ALA A 250 -17.17 5.03 0.32
CA ALA A 250 -17.51 4.04 1.36
C ALA A 250 -18.73 4.48 2.18
N VAL A 251 -18.85 5.77 2.49
CA VAL A 251 -20.05 6.34 3.14
C VAL A 251 -21.28 6.15 2.25
N GLU A 252 -21.21 6.48 0.97
CA GLU A 252 -22.33 6.35 0.05
C GLU A 252 -22.79 4.89 -0.10
N GLU A 253 -21.85 3.95 -0.23
CA GLU A 253 -22.11 2.51 -0.28
C GLU A 253 -22.77 2.01 1.01
N ALA A 254 -22.25 2.40 2.18
CA ALA A 254 -22.82 2.05 3.47
C ALA A 254 -24.25 2.60 3.67
N LEU A 255 -24.50 3.84 3.23
CA LEU A 255 -25.83 4.45 3.31
C LEU A 255 -26.83 3.77 2.38
N GLN A 256 -26.40 3.30 1.20
CA GLN A 256 -27.25 2.54 0.28
C GLN A 256 -27.56 1.13 0.79
N ALA A 257 -26.60 0.47 1.47
CA ALA A 257 -26.83 -0.84 2.08
C ALA A 257 -27.79 -0.79 3.28
N SER A 258 -27.92 0.38 3.92
CA SER A 258 -28.72 0.61 5.12
C SER A 258 -30.15 1.11 4.84
N SER A 259 -30.49 1.39 3.56
CA SER A 259 -31.80 1.90 3.12
C SER A 259 -32.71 0.79 2.59
#